data_AF-A0A5C9E2M3-F1
#
_entry.id   AF-A0A5C9E2M3-F1
#
_cell.length_a   1.000
_cell.length_b   1.000
_cell.length_c   1.000
_cell.angle_alpha   90.00
_cell.angle_beta   90.00
_cell.angle_gamma   90.00
#
_symmetry.space_group_name_H-M   'P 1'
#
loop_
_entity.id
_entity.type
_entity.pdbx_description
1 polymer ?
#
loop_
_entity_poly.entity_id
_entity_poly.type
_entity_poly.pdbx_seq_one_letter_code
_entity_poly.pdbx_strand_id
1 'polypeptide(L)'
;MYFKRLIAPLLIVSLMLMPLFLVPVAAAYSPGDEEAIFGHTFSEEYWTNDSIIVSDDDTGIEASFTASYVGVDDFQAFLIAFNNVTIDENTQLMLPYQLFGMHYQTPENKEVFIGAIFAFLLVHNETYGDNDLPDVGNEDAWYIVPVTRNLPWDDVTPTVEAIPVTKMADNHYRFGMRYTDLVARVVSANSESGFVASLGLPLMTALFSEFVIEYDIIINPDGTVEAETLYTIGQVERIKALWWELDPFEIISDTMEISAVHYLSVFTSEYNVTSTSTGNTIEPPTSTNPLDENLTITVGNNSERAFDIGMGREYQLINETSDPWDVISASETALNSLLGARKSDFILIAWQAPFSAWLFAHMAYGLSERVRNTYNSVGALVNNAGTAFHNSQWWYAVTFPEWNGYRVQQDPVYTAYTNLSEQVLGGRNLLLIAAVGIIALLAVAVVLRRR
;
A
#
# COMPACT_ATOMS: atom_id res chain seq x y z
N MET A 1 -32.83 -21.48 15.04
CA MET A 1 -32.02 -21.34 13.81
C MET A 1 -31.62 -19.87 13.51
N TYR A 2 -32.35 -18.86 14.00
CA TYR A 2 -32.00 -17.43 13.82
C TYR A 2 -30.78 -16.93 14.62
N PHE A 3 -30.43 -17.59 15.73
CA PHE A 3 -29.33 -17.14 16.61
C PHE A 3 -27.92 -17.36 16.05
N LYS A 4 -27.74 -18.23 15.04
CA LYS A 4 -26.43 -18.46 14.39
C LYS A 4 -26.06 -17.38 13.36
N ARG A 5 -27.01 -16.58 12.89
CA ARG A 5 -26.77 -15.55 11.85
C ARG A 5 -26.27 -14.21 12.40
N LEU A 6 -26.51 -13.92 13.68
CA LEU A 6 -25.98 -12.74 14.39
C LEU A 6 -24.53 -12.92 14.88
N ILE A 7 -24.00 -14.14 14.85
CA ILE A 7 -22.63 -14.44 15.29
C ILE A 7 -21.60 -14.02 14.23
N ALA A 8 -21.95 -14.05 12.93
CA ALA A 8 -21.02 -13.75 11.85
C ALA A 8 -20.39 -12.34 11.91
N PRO A 9 -21.14 -11.23 12.11
CA PRO A 9 -20.51 -9.91 12.23
C PRO A 9 -19.69 -9.76 13.53
N LEU A 10 -20.08 -10.39 14.63
CA LEU A 10 -19.32 -10.43 15.89
C LEU A 10 -18.02 -11.24 15.76
N LEU A 11 -18.03 -12.29 14.94
CA LEU A 11 -16.86 -13.10 14.62
C LEU A 11 -15.90 -12.31 13.71
N ILE A 12 -16.40 -11.59 12.70
CA ILE A 12 -15.59 -10.71 11.84
C ILE A 12 -14.94 -9.60 12.67
N VAL A 13 -15.67 -8.98 13.60
CA VAL A 13 -15.10 -7.97 14.53
C VAL A 13 -14.10 -8.60 15.52
N SER A 14 -14.30 -9.83 15.99
CA SER A 14 -13.32 -10.54 16.83
C SER A 14 -12.08 -11.00 16.04
N LEU A 15 -12.25 -11.42 14.79
CA LEU A 15 -11.20 -11.80 13.84
C LEU A 15 -10.33 -10.60 13.48
N MET A 16 -10.96 -9.44 13.32
CA MET A 16 -10.30 -8.15 13.14
C MET A 16 -9.42 -7.79 14.35
N LEU A 17 -9.81 -8.14 15.57
CA LEU A 17 -9.01 -7.89 16.77
C LEU A 17 -7.97 -8.98 17.05
N MET A 18 -8.00 -10.12 16.36
CA MET A 18 -7.15 -11.28 16.64
C MET A 18 -5.65 -11.09 16.44
N PRO A 19 -5.16 -10.32 15.43
CA PRO A 19 -3.73 -10.08 15.28
C PRO A 19 -3.09 -9.42 16.51
N LEU A 20 -3.89 -8.79 17.39
CA LEU A 20 -3.42 -8.20 18.65
C LEU A 20 -3.22 -9.24 19.77
N PHE A 21 -3.88 -10.40 19.68
CA PHE A 21 -3.82 -11.46 20.69
C PHE A 21 -2.87 -12.60 20.30
N LEU A 22 -2.61 -12.79 19.01
CA LEU A 22 -1.86 -13.95 18.49
C LEU A 22 -0.36 -13.75 18.36
N VAL A 23 0.20 -12.57 18.66
CA VAL A 23 1.62 -12.32 18.39
C VAL A 23 2.44 -12.15 19.67
N PRO A 24 3.17 -13.19 20.12
CA PRO A 24 3.93 -13.16 21.37
C PRO A 24 5.29 -12.44 21.28
N VAL A 25 5.65 -11.83 20.15
CA VAL A 25 7.08 -11.54 19.84
C VAL A 25 7.54 -10.11 20.15
N ALA A 26 6.64 -9.22 20.58
CA ALA A 26 6.98 -7.80 20.80
C ALA A 26 8.14 -7.58 21.81
N ALA A 27 8.45 -8.54 22.67
CA ALA A 27 9.51 -8.40 23.67
C ALA A 27 10.91 -8.87 23.23
N ALA A 28 11.05 -9.63 22.13
CA ALA A 28 12.30 -10.35 21.83
C ALA A 28 12.99 -10.00 20.50
N TYR A 29 12.36 -9.24 19.61
CA TYR A 29 12.92 -8.98 18.27
C TYR A 29 14.18 -8.11 18.31
N SER A 30 15.27 -8.63 17.75
CA SER A 30 16.60 -8.03 17.60
C SER A 30 17.05 -8.11 16.13
N PRO A 31 17.97 -7.24 15.66
CA PRO A 31 18.57 -7.40 14.33
C PRO A 31 19.22 -8.78 14.18
N GLY A 32 18.94 -9.45 13.08
CA GLY A 32 19.26 -10.85 12.81
C GLY A 32 18.06 -11.81 12.99
N ASP A 33 17.03 -11.43 13.76
CA ASP A 33 15.84 -12.26 13.94
C ASP A 33 14.98 -12.31 12.67
N GLU A 34 15.20 -11.42 11.71
CA GLU A 34 14.57 -11.46 10.39
C GLU A 34 14.78 -12.81 9.69
N GLU A 35 15.94 -13.47 9.86
CA GLU A 35 16.19 -14.80 9.26
C GLU A 35 15.23 -15.84 9.81
N ALA A 36 14.94 -15.80 11.11
CA ALA A 36 14.03 -16.73 11.74
C ALA A 36 12.55 -16.45 11.40
N ILE A 37 12.19 -15.20 11.13
CA ILE A 37 10.81 -14.78 10.86
C ILE A 37 10.48 -14.90 9.37
N PHE A 38 11.36 -14.39 8.51
CA PHE A 38 11.13 -14.30 7.07
C PHE A 38 11.87 -15.38 6.29
N GLY A 39 12.82 -16.11 6.89
CA GLY A 39 13.73 -16.99 6.16
C GLY A 39 14.82 -16.24 5.38
N HIS A 40 14.88 -14.92 5.54
CA HIS A 40 15.74 -13.99 4.81
C HIS A 40 16.27 -12.89 5.72
N THR A 41 17.36 -12.25 5.30
CA THR A 41 17.97 -11.13 6.00
C THR A 41 17.78 -9.82 5.24
N PHE A 42 17.82 -8.69 5.95
CA PHE A 42 17.83 -7.37 5.30
C PHE A 42 19.15 -7.02 4.60
N SER A 43 20.15 -7.91 4.69
CA SER A 43 21.42 -7.79 3.96
C SER A 43 21.33 -8.30 2.52
N GLU A 44 20.30 -9.05 2.19
CA GLU A 44 20.00 -9.47 0.82
C GLU A 44 19.43 -8.31 0.01
N GLU A 45 19.78 -8.24 -1.28
CA GLU A 45 19.33 -7.17 -2.18
C GLU A 45 17.81 -7.20 -2.38
N TYR A 46 17.21 -8.38 -2.52
CA TYR A 46 15.77 -8.54 -2.60
C TYR A 46 15.32 -9.96 -2.29
N TRP A 47 14.10 -10.12 -1.81
CA TRP A 47 13.47 -11.42 -1.57
C TRP A 47 11.94 -11.30 -1.40
N THR A 48 11.27 -12.43 -1.59
CA THR A 48 9.90 -12.67 -1.14
C THR A 48 9.90 -13.98 -0.38
N ASN A 49 9.34 -14.00 0.82
CA ASN A 49 9.23 -15.25 1.57
C ASN A 49 8.04 -16.08 1.10
N ASP A 50 8.07 -17.39 1.36
CA ASP A 50 6.98 -18.30 0.96
C ASP A 50 5.66 -17.98 1.70
N SER A 51 5.72 -17.93 3.03
CA SER A 51 4.69 -17.34 3.90
C SER A 51 5.16 -17.29 5.35
N ILE A 52 4.70 -16.29 6.10
CA ILE A 52 4.79 -16.27 7.57
C ILE A 52 3.49 -16.85 8.11
N ILE A 53 3.58 -17.94 8.87
CA ILE A 53 2.41 -18.59 9.47
C ILE A 53 2.38 -18.28 10.96
N VAL A 54 1.27 -17.74 11.43
CA VAL A 54 0.99 -17.48 12.84
C VAL A 54 -0.21 -18.33 13.25
N SER A 55 0.02 -19.31 14.11
CA SER A 55 -1.01 -20.22 14.61
C SER A 55 -1.29 -20.01 16.09
N ASP A 56 -2.55 -20.16 16.46
CA ASP A 56 -2.99 -20.26 17.85
C ASP A 56 -3.38 -21.69 18.17
N ASP A 57 -2.58 -22.36 19.00
CA ASP A 57 -2.82 -23.74 19.39
C ASP A 57 -4.12 -23.91 20.19
N ASP A 58 -4.58 -22.87 20.90
CA ASP A 58 -5.79 -22.93 21.74
C ASP A 58 -7.07 -22.78 20.91
N THR A 59 -7.03 -21.97 19.84
CA THR A 59 -8.20 -21.72 18.99
C THR A 59 -8.18 -22.49 17.67
N GLY A 60 -7.02 -23.04 17.27
CA GLY A 60 -6.81 -23.72 15.99
C GLY A 60 -6.81 -22.77 14.79
N ILE A 61 -6.69 -21.47 15.04
CA ILE A 61 -6.73 -20.43 14.01
C ILE A 61 -5.32 -20.20 13.49
N GLU A 62 -5.19 -20.13 12.17
CA GLU A 62 -3.93 -19.92 11.46
C GLU A 62 -4.06 -18.68 10.56
N ALA A 63 -3.17 -17.72 10.69
CA ALA A 63 -3.05 -16.58 9.78
C ALA A 63 -1.75 -16.68 8.99
N SER A 64 -1.83 -16.43 7.70
CA SER A 64 -0.68 -16.43 6.80
C SER A 64 -0.43 -15.06 6.17
N PHE A 65 0.84 -14.70 6.05
CA PHE A 65 1.30 -13.42 5.50
C PHE A 65 2.39 -13.65 4.46
N THR A 66 2.55 -12.69 3.57
CA THR A 66 3.73 -12.57 2.70
C THR A 66 4.46 -11.28 3.03
N ALA A 67 5.78 -11.37 3.08
CA ALA A 67 6.71 -10.26 3.14
C ALA A 67 7.60 -10.28 1.89
N SER A 68 7.72 -9.11 1.26
CA SER A 68 8.66 -8.84 0.17
C SER A 68 9.56 -7.68 0.56
N TYR A 69 10.80 -7.70 0.11
CA TYR A 69 11.81 -6.72 0.45
C TYR A 69 12.73 -6.43 -0.74
N VAL A 70 13.15 -5.16 -0.83
CA VAL A 70 14.21 -4.66 -1.70
C VAL A 70 15.10 -3.75 -0.87
N GLY A 71 16.41 -3.94 -0.94
CA GLY A 71 17.42 -3.11 -0.31
C GLY A 71 18.56 -2.80 -1.29
N VAL A 72 18.79 -1.52 -1.54
CA VAL A 72 19.90 -1.02 -2.37
C VAL A 72 20.55 0.15 -1.63
N ASP A 73 21.79 -0.07 -1.18
CA ASP A 73 22.53 0.87 -0.34
C ASP A 73 21.70 1.35 0.87
N ASP A 74 21.43 2.66 0.96
CA ASP A 74 20.65 3.27 2.04
C ASP A 74 19.12 3.32 1.76
N PHE A 75 18.67 2.86 0.58
CA PHE A 75 17.24 2.78 0.24
C PHE A 75 16.71 1.36 0.44
N GLN A 76 15.54 1.27 1.06
CA GLN A 76 14.86 0.02 1.35
C GLN A 76 13.36 0.19 1.10
N ALA A 77 12.75 -0.83 0.50
CA ALA A 77 11.31 -0.94 0.34
C ALA A 77 10.83 -2.32 0.75
N PHE A 78 9.60 -2.39 1.27
CA PHE A 78 9.01 -3.65 1.69
C PHE A 78 7.51 -3.67 1.49
N LEU A 79 6.95 -4.85 1.30
CA LEU A 79 5.52 -5.11 1.30
C LEU A 79 5.24 -6.19 2.34
N ILE A 80 4.31 -5.94 3.25
CA ILE A 80 3.71 -6.96 4.08
C ILE A 80 2.24 -7.06 3.72
N ALA A 81 1.82 -8.24 3.29
CA ALA A 81 0.47 -8.49 2.84
C ALA A 81 -0.14 -9.69 3.54
N PHE A 82 -1.46 -9.64 3.70
CA PHE A 82 -2.24 -10.73 4.24
C PHE A 82 -2.58 -11.72 3.14
N ASN A 83 -2.30 -13.00 3.37
CA ASN A 83 -2.73 -14.06 2.48
C ASN A 83 -4.13 -14.48 2.92
N ASN A 84 -4.22 -15.29 3.99
CA ASN A 84 -5.49 -15.82 4.47
C ASN A 84 -5.48 -16.12 5.98
N VAL A 85 -6.68 -16.18 6.59
CA VAL A 85 -6.91 -16.77 7.91
C VAL A 85 -7.70 -18.05 7.75
N THR A 86 -7.14 -19.16 8.18
CA THR A 86 -7.86 -20.42 8.35
C THR A 86 -8.37 -20.49 9.79
N ILE A 87 -9.69 -20.52 9.97
CA ILE A 87 -10.34 -20.62 11.29
C ILE A 87 -10.65 -22.07 11.64
N ASP A 88 -11.03 -22.86 10.64
CA ASP A 88 -11.26 -24.29 10.72
C ASP A 88 -11.11 -24.93 9.32
N GLU A 89 -11.20 -26.25 9.22
CA GLU A 89 -11.04 -27.02 7.97
C GLU A 89 -11.92 -26.53 6.80
N ASN A 90 -12.99 -25.77 7.06
CA ASN A 90 -13.93 -25.30 6.06
C ASN A 90 -14.08 -23.78 6.02
N THR A 91 -13.27 -23.04 6.79
CA THR A 91 -13.43 -21.60 6.95
C THR A 91 -12.09 -20.90 6.74
N GLN A 92 -11.93 -20.34 5.55
CA GLN A 92 -10.82 -19.45 5.19
C GLN A 92 -11.34 -18.02 5.01
N LEU A 93 -10.62 -17.02 5.52
CA LEU A 93 -10.87 -15.59 5.34
C LEU A 93 -9.75 -14.96 4.52
N MET A 94 -10.05 -14.28 3.41
CA MET A 94 -9.09 -13.38 2.75
C MET A 94 -9.47 -11.93 3.00
N LEU A 95 -8.47 -11.12 3.31
CA LEU A 95 -8.58 -9.68 3.51
C LEU A 95 -7.47 -9.03 2.70
N PRO A 96 -7.76 -8.07 1.81
CA PRO A 96 -6.76 -7.45 0.93
C PRO A 96 -5.89 -6.44 1.70
N TYR A 97 -5.35 -6.81 2.86
CA TYR A 97 -4.49 -5.93 3.63
C TYR A 97 -3.08 -5.93 3.02
N GLN A 98 -2.60 -4.75 2.68
CA GLN A 98 -1.26 -4.52 2.14
C GLN A 98 -0.66 -3.28 2.79
N LEU A 99 0.51 -3.46 3.39
CA LEU A 99 1.36 -2.41 3.94
C LEU A 99 2.61 -2.33 3.08
N PHE A 100 2.67 -1.32 2.21
CA PHE A 100 3.87 -0.98 1.46
C PHE A 100 4.65 0.08 2.21
N GLY A 101 5.93 -0.17 2.49
CA GLY A 101 6.78 0.74 3.25
C GLY A 101 8.08 1.05 2.52
N MET A 102 8.61 2.23 2.79
CA MET A 102 9.91 2.69 2.33
C MET A 102 10.70 3.26 3.51
N HIS A 103 12.00 2.96 3.51
CA HIS A 103 12.97 3.50 4.45
C HIS A 103 14.20 3.98 3.69
N TYR A 104 14.58 5.24 3.92
CA TYR A 104 15.75 5.84 3.25
C TYR A 104 16.24 7.06 4.01
N GLN A 105 17.37 7.62 3.56
CA GLN A 105 17.85 8.92 4.01
C GLN A 105 17.71 9.95 2.89
N THR A 106 17.24 11.15 3.24
CA THR A 106 17.21 12.31 2.35
C THR A 106 18.62 12.84 2.04
N PRO A 107 18.81 13.73 1.05
CA PRO A 107 20.11 14.34 0.76
C PRO A 107 20.83 15.00 1.95
N GLU A 108 20.11 15.57 2.92
CA GLU A 108 20.67 16.12 4.17
C GLU A 108 20.80 15.06 5.30
N ASN A 109 20.71 13.77 4.96
CA ASN A 109 20.77 12.60 5.85
C ASN A 109 19.69 12.63 6.94
N LYS A 110 18.46 13.01 6.58
CA LYS A 110 17.28 12.82 7.44
C LYS A 110 16.67 11.47 7.12
N GLU A 111 16.49 10.66 8.14
CA GLU A 111 15.81 9.37 8.00
C GLU A 111 14.33 9.58 7.71
N VAL A 112 13.84 8.88 6.69
CA VAL A 112 12.44 8.82 6.29
C VAL A 112 12.01 7.37 6.39
N PHE A 113 10.94 7.13 7.13
CA PHE A 113 10.30 5.82 7.25
C PHE A 113 8.80 6.02 7.08
N ILE A 114 8.28 5.61 5.93
CA ILE A 114 6.92 5.90 5.47
C ILE A 114 6.24 4.63 4.98
N GLY A 115 4.95 4.50 5.24
CA GLY A 115 4.14 3.37 4.82
C GLY A 115 2.81 3.83 4.25
N ALA A 116 2.37 3.19 3.18
CA ALA A 116 1.04 3.29 2.61
C ALA A 116 0.30 1.98 2.87
N ILE A 117 -0.92 2.08 3.40
CA ILE A 117 -1.77 0.94 3.72
C ILE A 117 -3.00 0.99 2.83
N PHE A 118 -3.24 -0.09 2.08
CA PHE A 118 -4.48 -0.24 1.33
C PHE A 118 -5.66 -0.36 2.31
N ALA A 119 -6.62 0.55 2.18
CA ALA A 119 -7.77 0.60 3.06
C ALA A 119 -8.93 -0.21 2.47
N PHE A 120 -9.40 0.19 1.29
CA PHE A 120 -10.56 -0.39 0.60
C PHE A 120 -10.71 0.11 -0.83
N LEU A 121 -11.58 -0.58 -1.57
CA LEU A 121 -12.19 -0.05 -2.80
C LEU A 121 -13.52 0.64 -2.44
N LEU A 122 -13.77 1.77 -3.06
CA LEU A 122 -14.99 2.58 -2.89
C LEU A 122 -15.63 2.80 -4.26
N VAL A 123 -16.87 2.37 -4.43
CA VAL A 123 -17.69 2.70 -5.60
C VAL A 123 -18.61 3.86 -5.24
N HIS A 124 -18.78 4.82 -6.12
CA HIS A 124 -19.74 5.91 -5.94
C HIS A 124 -20.48 6.19 -7.24
N ASN A 125 -21.61 6.89 -7.11
CA ASN A 125 -22.46 7.25 -8.23
C ASN A 125 -22.43 8.76 -8.41
N GLU A 126 -21.69 9.23 -9.42
CA GLU A 126 -21.47 10.65 -9.73
C GLU A 126 -22.82 11.32 -10.05
N THR A 127 -23.40 11.92 -9.01
CA THR A 127 -24.70 12.58 -9.07
C THR A 127 -24.68 13.96 -8.42
N TYR A 128 -23.51 14.34 -7.90
CA TYR A 128 -23.31 15.56 -7.15
C TYR A 128 -21.92 16.11 -7.44
N GLY A 129 -21.85 17.37 -7.87
CA GLY A 129 -20.57 18.05 -8.03
C GLY A 129 -20.03 18.02 -9.45
N ASP A 130 -20.35 16.99 -10.26
CA ASP A 130 -19.84 16.81 -11.62
C ASP A 130 -18.31 16.90 -11.62
N ASN A 131 -17.69 16.21 -10.66
CA ASN A 131 -16.27 16.29 -10.37
C ASN A 131 -15.55 14.94 -10.42
N ASP A 132 -16.29 13.86 -10.68
CA ASP A 132 -15.81 12.48 -10.81
C ASP A 132 -15.06 12.02 -9.54
N LEU A 133 -15.54 12.45 -8.38
CA LEU A 133 -14.93 12.18 -7.09
C LEU A 133 -15.98 11.73 -6.08
N PRO A 134 -15.60 10.82 -5.16
CA PRO A 134 -16.54 10.29 -4.18
C PRO A 134 -16.97 11.37 -3.18
N ASP A 135 -18.11 12.01 -3.42
CA ASP A 135 -18.72 13.06 -2.60
C ASP A 135 -19.65 12.47 -1.54
N VAL A 136 -19.11 11.48 -0.81
CA VAL A 136 -19.93 10.61 0.01
C VAL A 136 -20.68 11.36 1.11
N GLY A 137 -21.99 11.17 1.13
CA GLY A 137 -22.93 11.91 1.97
C GLY A 137 -23.78 12.90 1.19
N ASN A 138 -23.35 13.27 -0.02
CA ASN A 138 -24.17 14.00 -1.00
C ASN A 138 -24.67 13.07 -2.13
N GLU A 139 -24.00 11.95 -2.34
CA GLU A 139 -24.35 10.92 -3.31
C GLU A 139 -24.32 9.51 -2.70
N ASP A 140 -24.75 8.52 -3.48
CA ASP A 140 -24.69 7.13 -3.09
C ASP A 140 -23.29 6.55 -3.32
N ALA A 141 -22.69 5.99 -2.25
CA ALA A 141 -21.44 5.26 -2.32
C ALA A 141 -21.45 3.96 -1.51
N TRP A 142 -20.57 3.04 -1.90
CA TRP A 142 -20.47 1.68 -1.36
C TRP A 142 -19.01 1.23 -1.26
N TYR A 143 -18.65 0.66 -0.11
CA TYR A 143 -17.41 -0.09 0.03
C TYR A 143 -17.54 -1.46 -0.63
N ILE A 144 -16.47 -1.89 -1.28
CA ILE A 144 -16.33 -3.26 -1.79
C ILE A 144 -15.48 -4.02 -0.79
N VAL A 145 -16.13 -4.90 -0.03
CA VAL A 145 -15.51 -5.62 1.10
C VAL A 145 -15.34 -7.08 0.72
N PRO A 146 -14.10 -7.56 0.48
CA PRO A 146 -13.87 -8.96 0.13
C PRO A 146 -14.38 -9.92 1.19
N VAL A 147 -14.94 -11.03 0.74
CA VAL A 147 -15.43 -12.11 1.59
C VAL A 147 -15.13 -13.46 0.94
N THR A 148 -14.75 -14.41 1.77
CA THR A 148 -14.46 -15.79 1.35
C THR A 148 -15.35 -16.81 2.07
N ARG A 149 -16.31 -16.33 2.86
CA ARG A 149 -17.25 -17.17 3.62
C ARG A 149 -18.69 -16.91 3.19
N ASN A 150 -19.46 -18.00 3.09
CA ASN A 150 -20.84 -17.98 2.61
C ASN A 150 -20.90 -17.38 1.20
N LEU A 151 -20.00 -17.86 0.34
CA LEU A 151 -19.95 -17.43 -1.05
C LEU A 151 -21.31 -17.68 -1.70
N PRO A 152 -21.80 -16.75 -2.52
CA PRO A 152 -23.08 -16.92 -3.17
C PRO A 152 -23.05 -17.91 -4.35
N TRP A 153 -21.84 -18.32 -4.76
CA TRP A 153 -21.55 -19.15 -5.92
C TRP A 153 -20.69 -20.35 -5.49
N ASP A 154 -21.18 -21.55 -5.78
CA ASP A 154 -20.52 -22.81 -5.38
C ASP A 154 -19.36 -23.19 -6.32
N ASP A 155 -19.32 -22.58 -7.50
CA ASP A 155 -18.31 -22.77 -8.55
C ASP A 155 -17.09 -21.84 -8.42
N VAL A 156 -17.14 -20.90 -7.46
CA VAL A 156 -16.11 -19.87 -7.28
C VAL A 156 -15.24 -20.20 -6.08
N THR A 157 -13.92 -20.22 -6.27
CA THR A 157 -12.94 -20.43 -5.19
C THR A 157 -11.95 -19.27 -5.20
N PRO A 158 -12.18 -18.23 -4.37
CA PRO A 158 -11.29 -17.08 -4.28
C PRO A 158 -9.89 -17.52 -3.87
N THR A 159 -8.86 -16.96 -4.51
CA THR A 159 -7.44 -17.23 -4.20
C THR A 159 -6.65 -15.95 -4.02
N VAL A 160 -5.52 -16.07 -3.31
CA VAL A 160 -4.55 -15.00 -3.10
C VAL A 160 -3.17 -15.56 -3.35
N GLU A 161 -2.37 -14.83 -4.11
CA GLU A 161 -0.99 -15.17 -4.40
C GLU A 161 -0.10 -13.94 -4.26
N ALA A 162 1.10 -14.17 -3.74
CA ALA A 162 2.16 -13.18 -3.78
C ALA A 162 2.76 -13.13 -5.19
N ILE A 163 2.97 -11.92 -5.70
CA ILE A 163 3.81 -11.68 -6.87
C ILE A 163 5.22 -11.45 -6.34
N PRO A 164 6.15 -12.42 -6.51
CA PRO A 164 7.46 -12.35 -5.89
C PRO A 164 8.31 -11.22 -6.48
N VAL A 165 9.23 -10.69 -5.66
CA VAL A 165 10.17 -9.66 -6.10
C VAL A 165 10.97 -10.16 -7.29
N THR A 166 10.79 -9.45 -8.39
CA THR A 166 11.51 -9.67 -9.64
C THR A 166 12.36 -8.46 -9.93
N LYS A 167 13.67 -8.66 -10.07
CA LYS A 167 14.58 -7.65 -10.59
C LYS A 167 14.42 -7.56 -12.12
N MET A 168 13.76 -6.51 -12.58
CA MET A 168 13.43 -6.27 -13.98
C MET A 168 14.64 -5.76 -14.77
N ALA A 169 15.46 -4.93 -14.13
CA ALA A 169 16.74 -4.43 -14.60
C ALA A 169 17.63 -4.05 -13.40
N ASP A 170 18.84 -3.57 -13.66
CA ASP A 170 19.63 -2.92 -12.60
C ASP A 170 18.83 -1.76 -12.03
N ASN A 171 18.70 -1.73 -10.69
CA ASN A 171 17.93 -0.73 -9.96
C ASN A 171 16.42 -0.67 -10.28
N HIS A 172 15.84 -1.73 -10.86
CA HIS A 172 14.41 -1.81 -11.18
C HIS A 172 13.80 -3.11 -10.64
N TYR A 173 12.81 -3.01 -9.75
CA TYR A 173 12.19 -4.14 -9.06
C TYR A 173 10.66 -4.07 -9.12
N ARG A 174 10.00 -5.22 -9.20
CA ARG A 174 8.54 -5.32 -9.15
C ARG A 174 8.07 -6.46 -8.26
N PHE A 175 7.04 -6.21 -7.45
CA PHE A 175 6.40 -7.21 -6.57
C PHE A 175 5.00 -6.76 -6.17
N GLY A 176 4.18 -7.65 -5.61
CA GLY A 176 2.81 -7.30 -5.28
C GLY A 176 1.98 -8.46 -4.76
N MET A 177 0.66 -8.30 -4.83
CA MET A 177 -0.33 -9.32 -4.49
C MET A 177 -1.40 -9.39 -5.57
N ARG A 178 -1.80 -10.61 -5.93
CA ARG A 178 -2.96 -10.89 -6.78
C ARG A 178 -4.03 -11.63 -5.97
N TYR A 179 -5.26 -11.16 -6.10
CA TYR A 179 -6.46 -11.81 -5.57
C TYR A 179 -7.33 -12.20 -6.77
N THR A 180 -7.53 -13.49 -7.00
CA THR A 180 -8.33 -13.98 -8.13
C THR A 180 -9.68 -14.47 -7.64
N ASP A 181 -10.71 -14.31 -8.47
CA ASP A 181 -12.10 -14.59 -8.12
C ASP A 181 -12.53 -13.83 -6.86
N LEU A 182 -12.25 -12.52 -6.82
CA LEU A 182 -12.50 -11.69 -5.65
C LEU A 182 -14.00 -11.49 -5.45
N VAL A 183 -14.58 -12.33 -4.59
CA VAL A 183 -15.96 -12.16 -4.13
C VAL A 183 -16.01 -11.06 -3.08
N ALA A 184 -16.85 -10.05 -3.28
CA ALA A 184 -16.97 -8.92 -2.38
C ALA A 184 -18.42 -8.55 -2.08
N ARG A 185 -18.68 -8.19 -0.82
CA ARG A 185 -19.96 -7.58 -0.42
C ARG A 185 -19.95 -6.10 -0.78
N VAL A 186 -21.07 -5.64 -1.31
CA VAL A 186 -21.32 -4.22 -1.55
C VAL A 186 -21.97 -3.65 -0.29
N VAL A 187 -21.23 -2.81 0.44
CA VAL A 187 -21.60 -2.30 1.76
C VAL A 187 -21.81 -0.80 1.68
N SER A 188 -22.93 -0.28 2.16
CA SER A 188 -23.24 1.15 2.09
C SER A 188 -22.19 2.00 2.83
N ALA A 189 -21.73 3.07 2.18
CA ALA A 189 -20.83 4.05 2.75
C ALA A 189 -21.54 5.32 3.25
N ASN A 190 -22.84 5.46 2.98
CA ASN A 190 -23.61 6.71 3.18
C ASN A 190 -23.98 6.98 4.65
N SER A 191 -24.02 5.95 5.49
CA SER A 191 -24.31 6.11 6.92
C SER A 191 -23.76 4.95 7.76
N GLU A 192 -23.51 5.20 9.04
CA GLU A 192 -23.06 4.16 9.98
C GLU A 192 -24.08 3.01 10.10
N SER A 193 -25.37 3.33 10.16
CA SER A 193 -26.43 2.32 10.23
C SER A 193 -26.57 1.53 8.93
N GLY A 194 -26.46 2.19 7.77
CA GLY A 194 -26.43 1.56 6.46
C GLY A 194 -25.25 0.61 6.31
N PHE A 195 -24.06 1.05 6.73
CA PHE A 195 -22.85 0.23 6.76
C PHE A 195 -23.07 -1.04 7.59
N VAL A 196 -23.45 -0.90 8.87
CA VAL A 196 -23.62 -2.06 9.77
C VAL A 196 -24.70 -3.01 9.26
N ALA A 197 -25.81 -2.48 8.72
CA ALA A 197 -26.89 -3.29 8.19
C ALA A 197 -26.47 -4.09 6.94
N SER A 198 -25.81 -3.45 5.98
CA SER A 198 -25.37 -4.08 4.72
C SER A 198 -24.14 -4.98 4.90
N LEU A 199 -23.30 -4.74 5.91
CA LEU A 199 -22.24 -5.67 6.29
C LEU A 199 -22.82 -6.94 6.94
N GLY A 200 -23.82 -6.79 7.82
CA GLY A 200 -24.45 -7.90 8.54
C GLY A 200 -25.41 -8.74 7.68
N LEU A 201 -26.01 -8.13 6.66
CA LEU A 201 -26.92 -8.78 5.71
C LEU A 201 -26.36 -8.60 4.30
N PRO A 202 -25.90 -9.68 3.62
CA PRO A 202 -25.38 -9.56 2.25
C PRO A 202 -26.53 -9.27 1.29
N LEU A 203 -26.90 -8.00 1.18
CA LEU A 203 -27.95 -7.54 0.27
C LEU A 203 -27.50 -7.63 -1.18
N MET A 204 -26.20 -7.38 -1.42
CA MET A 204 -25.58 -7.47 -2.72
C MET A 204 -24.15 -7.98 -2.59
N THR A 205 -23.74 -8.82 -3.53
CA THR A 205 -22.39 -9.38 -3.63
C THR A 205 -21.97 -9.34 -5.10
N ALA A 206 -20.73 -8.95 -5.36
CA ALA A 206 -20.13 -8.88 -6.68
C ALA A 206 -18.94 -9.85 -6.76
N LEU A 207 -18.73 -10.44 -7.93
CA LEU A 207 -17.53 -11.18 -8.28
C LEU A 207 -16.71 -10.31 -9.23
N PHE A 208 -15.49 -9.99 -8.82
CA PHE A 208 -14.48 -9.42 -9.70
C PHE A 208 -13.56 -10.54 -10.17
N SER A 209 -13.16 -10.54 -11.44
CA SER A 209 -12.25 -11.56 -11.99
C SER A 209 -10.91 -11.58 -11.24
N GLU A 210 -10.34 -10.41 -10.97
CA GLU A 210 -9.20 -10.26 -10.09
C GLU A 210 -9.09 -8.87 -9.44
N PHE A 211 -8.21 -8.76 -8.47
CA PHE A 211 -7.69 -7.50 -7.97
C PHE A 211 -6.18 -7.67 -7.77
N VAL A 212 -5.39 -6.78 -8.33
CA VAL A 212 -3.93 -6.81 -8.22
C VAL A 212 -3.44 -5.45 -7.75
N ILE A 213 -2.55 -5.46 -6.77
CA ILE A 213 -1.74 -4.31 -6.43
C ILE A 213 -0.28 -4.74 -6.59
N GLU A 214 0.45 -4.11 -7.50
CA GLU A 214 1.89 -4.25 -7.64
C GLU A 214 2.58 -2.94 -7.26
N TYR A 215 3.84 -3.06 -6.87
CA TYR A 215 4.73 -1.96 -6.59
C TYR A 215 5.92 -2.09 -7.53
N ASP A 216 6.12 -1.09 -8.37
CA ASP A 216 7.27 -0.97 -9.26
C ASP A 216 8.26 0.03 -8.68
N ILE A 217 9.54 -0.31 -8.58
CA ILE A 217 10.53 0.53 -7.91
C ILE A 217 11.72 0.73 -8.83
N ILE A 218 11.99 1.98 -9.19
CA ILE A 218 13.09 2.40 -10.05
C ILE A 218 13.97 3.36 -9.26
N ILE A 219 15.24 2.99 -9.06
CA ILE A 219 16.24 3.83 -8.39
C ILE A 219 17.10 4.51 -9.46
N ASN A 220 16.90 5.82 -9.62
CA ASN A 220 17.57 6.61 -10.65
C ASN A 220 19.02 6.95 -10.23
N PRO A 221 19.94 7.13 -11.20
CA PRO A 221 21.33 7.49 -10.91
C PRO A 221 21.51 8.84 -10.20
N ASP A 222 20.53 9.73 -10.29
CA ASP A 222 20.54 11.03 -9.63
C ASP A 222 20.14 10.96 -8.15
N GLY A 223 19.81 9.77 -7.63
CA GLY A 223 19.41 9.53 -6.25
C GLY A 223 17.90 9.69 -6.02
N THR A 224 17.10 9.92 -7.05
CA THR A 224 15.64 9.83 -6.93
C THR A 224 15.20 8.37 -6.99
N VAL A 225 14.13 8.03 -6.28
CA VAL A 225 13.50 6.70 -6.36
C VAL A 225 12.05 6.88 -6.77
N GLU A 226 11.68 6.31 -7.89
CA GLU A 226 10.29 6.23 -8.36
C GLU A 226 9.71 4.91 -7.86
N ALA A 227 8.77 4.98 -6.93
CA ALA A 227 7.90 3.88 -6.56
C ALA A 227 6.56 4.06 -7.32
N GLU A 228 6.00 3.04 -7.91
CA GLU A 228 4.73 3.11 -8.63
C GLU A 228 3.79 2.07 -8.03
N THR A 229 2.53 2.41 -7.77
CA THR A 229 1.54 1.44 -7.26
C THR A 229 0.61 1.04 -8.38
N LEU A 230 0.84 -0.07 -9.06
CA LEU A 230 0.04 -0.50 -10.20
C LEU A 230 -1.25 -1.19 -9.72
N TYR A 231 -2.40 -0.71 -10.18
CA TYR A 231 -3.69 -1.34 -9.92
C TYR A 231 -4.18 -2.10 -11.14
N THR A 232 -4.62 -3.34 -10.89
CA THR A 232 -5.59 -4.00 -11.73
C THR A 232 -6.86 -4.22 -10.92
N ILE A 233 -7.98 -3.67 -11.39
CA ILE A 233 -9.31 -4.02 -10.87
C ILE A 233 -10.00 -4.77 -12.00
N GLY A 234 -10.21 -6.08 -11.82
CA GLY A 234 -10.84 -6.95 -12.80
C GLY A 234 -12.29 -6.58 -13.10
N GLN A 235 -12.81 -7.06 -14.23
CA GLN A 235 -14.21 -6.84 -14.60
C GLN A 235 -15.13 -7.46 -13.54
N VAL A 236 -16.27 -6.80 -13.27
CA VAL A 236 -17.34 -7.42 -12.49
C VAL A 236 -18.04 -8.46 -13.37
N GLU A 237 -17.84 -9.73 -13.06
CA GLU A 237 -18.36 -10.84 -13.87
C GLU A 237 -19.80 -11.22 -13.47
N ARG A 238 -20.10 -11.13 -12.18
CA ARG A 238 -21.38 -11.59 -11.62
C ARG A 238 -21.83 -10.70 -10.48
N ILE A 239 -23.11 -10.35 -10.45
CA ILE A 239 -23.74 -9.69 -9.31
C ILE A 239 -24.87 -10.56 -8.79
N LYS A 240 -24.95 -10.70 -7.47
CA LYS A 240 -26.10 -11.29 -6.79
C LYS A 240 -26.73 -10.30 -5.86
N ALA A 241 -27.98 -9.94 -6.12
CA ALA A 241 -28.80 -9.15 -5.21
C ALA A 241 -29.79 -10.08 -4.50
N LEU A 242 -29.60 -10.25 -3.19
CA LEU A 242 -30.34 -11.22 -2.37
C LEU A 242 -30.26 -12.65 -2.94
N TRP A 243 -31.30 -13.07 -3.65
CA TRP A 243 -31.46 -14.42 -4.20
C TRP A 243 -31.32 -14.46 -5.72
N TRP A 244 -31.22 -13.29 -6.37
CA TRP A 244 -31.24 -13.16 -7.81
C TRP A 244 -29.84 -12.86 -8.31
N GLU A 245 -29.39 -13.63 -9.28
CA GLU A 245 -28.22 -13.30 -10.08
C GLU A 245 -28.67 -12.34 -11.18
N LEU A 246 -27.91 -11.26 -11.33
CA LEU A 246 -28.21 -10.15 -12.23
C LEU A 246 -27.01 -9.93 -13.13
N ASP A 247 -27.26 -9.47 -14.35
CA ASP A 247 -26.21 -9.02 -15.24
C ASP A 247 -25.53 -7.80 -14.62
N PRO A 248 -24.19 -7.81 -14.42
CA PRO A 248 -23.46 -6.65 -13.89
C PRO A 248 -23.79 -5.34 -14.63
N PHE A 249 -23.94 -5.37 -15.95
CA PHE A 249 -24.22 -4.19 -16.77
C PHE A 249 -25.66 -3.66 -16.62
N GLU A 250 -26.57 -4.41 -16.00
CA GLU A 250 -27.90 -3.90 -15.63
C GLU A 250 -27.89 -3.12 -14.31
N ILE A 251 -26.83 -3.28 -13.51
CA ILE A 251 -26.72 -2.72 -12.15
C ILE A 251 -25.68 -1.61 -12.09
N ILE A 252 -24.54 -1.81 -12.74
CA ILE A 252 -23.47 -0.81 -12.82
C ILE A 252 -23.85 0.15 -13.95
N SER A 253 -24.19 1.38 -13.59
CA SER A 253 -24.50 2.44 -14.54
C SER A 253 -23.23 3.12 -15.06
N ASP A 254 -23.41 3.92 -16.11
CA ASP A 254 -22.37 4.78 -16.70
C ASP A 254 -21.87 5.88 -15.75
N THR A 255 -22.63 6.17 -14.71
CA THR A 255 -22.30 7.13 -13.66
C THR A 255 -21.61 6.50 -12.44
N MET A 256 -21.36 5.18 -12.46
CA MET A 256 -20.68 4.50 -11.36
C MET A 256 -19.19 4.45 -11.59
N GLU A 257 -18.46 5.01 -10.64
CA GLU A 257 -17.01 5.07 -10.65
C GLU A 257 -16.44 4.26 -9.49
N ILE A 258 -15.15 3.89 -9.58
CA ILE A 258 -14.46 3.16 -8.51
C ILE A 258 -13.17 3.86 -8.11
N SER A 259 -12.86 3.84 -6.81
CA SER A 259 -11.65 4.42 -6.24
C SER A 259 -10.89 3.39 -5.40
N ALA A 260 -9.57 3.32 -5.59
CA ALA A 260 -8.65 2.60 -4.71
C ALA A 260 -8.13 3.54 -3.63
N VAL A 261 -8.39 3.23 -2.35
CA VAL A 261 -8.15 4.15 -1.24
C VAL A 261 -7.07 3.63 -0.30
N HIS A 262 -6.12 4.50 0.03
CA HIS A 262 -5.02 4.26 0.95
C HIS A 262 -4.98 5.28 2.08
N TYR A 263 -4.37 4.92 3.20
CA TYR A 263 -3.93 5.89 4.22
C TYR A 263 -2.44 5.74 4.51
N LEU A 264 -1.81 6.84 4.90
CA LEU A 264 -0.37 6.89 5.16
C LEU A 264 -0.09 6.73 6.66
N SER A 265 0.98 6.02 6.96
CA SER A 265 1.58 5.93 8.29
C SER A 265 3.04 6.37 8.17
N VAL A 266 3.44 7.39 8.94
CA VAL A 266 4.82 7.92 8.91
C VAL A 266 5.44 7.78 10.29
N PHE A 267 6.71 7.42 10.37
CA PHE A 267 7.43 7.23 11.62
C PHE A 267 8.51 8.30 11.86
N THR A 268 8.61 8.81 13.11
CA THR A 268 9.64 9.73 13.66
C THR A 268 9.91 11.07 13.01
N SER A 269 9.46 11.30 11.79
CA SER A 269 9.60 12.59 11.13
C SER A 269 8.32 13.39 11.35
N GLU A 270 8.43 14.55 12.03
CA GLU A 270 7.43 15.59 11.85
C GLU A 270 7.37 15.90 10.35
N TYR A 271 6.25 15.59 9.73
CA TYR A 271 6.04 15.81 8.31
C TYR A 271 4.89 16.78 8.09
N ASN A 272 5.01 17.58 7.04
CA ASN A 272 3.88 18.31 6.51
C ASN A 272 3.70 17.96 5.04
N VAL A 273 2.44 17.80 4.66
CA VAL A 273 2.05 17.72 3.26
C VAL A 273 1.87 19.14 2.77
N THR A 274 2.56 19.49 1.69
CA THR A 274 2.51 20.81 1.08
C THR A 274 2.16 20.72 -0.39
N SER A 275 1.42 21.69 -0.89
CA SER A 275 1.24 21.90 -2.32
C SER A 275 2.60 22.13 -2.99
N THR A 276 2.87 21.43 -4.10
CA THR A 276 4.17 21.54 -4.77
C THR A 276 4.39 22.93 -5.38
N SER A 277 3.34 23.58 -5.91
CA SER A 277 3.49 24.91 -6.52
C SER A 277 3.51 26.06 -5.50
N THR A 278 2.74 25.95 -4.41
CA THR A 278 2.58 27.05 -3.45
C THR A 278 3.42 26.89 -2.18
N GLY A 279 3.86 25.68 -1.85
CA GLY A 279 4.55 25.35 -0.60
C GLY A 279 3.67 25.47 0.65
N ASN A 280 2.37 25.73 0.49
CA ASN A 280 1.44 25.84 1.61
C ASN A 280 1.12 24.47 2.17
N THR A 281 1.06 24.37 3.51
CA THR A 281 0.62 23.17 4.21
C THR A 281 -0.84 22.88 3.89
N ILE A 282 -1.13 21.62 3.53
CA ILE A 282 -2.46 21.12 3.24
C ILE A 282 -3.03 20.52 4.53
N GLU A 283 -4.09 21.16 5.03
CA GLU A 283 -4.83 20.65 6.19
C GLU A 283 -5.63 19.39 5.82
N PRO A 284 -5.85 18.45 6.77
CA PRO A 284 -6.75 17.32 6.58
C PRO A 284 -8.11 17.78 6.07
N PRO A 285 -8.55 17.30 4.90
CA PRO A 285 -9.78 17.78 4.32
C PRO A 285 -10.96 17.21 5.10
N THR A 286 -12.02 18.01 5.26
CA THR A 286 -13.28 17.57 5.89
C THR A 286 -14.30 17.04 4.88
N SER A 287 -13.98 17.14 3.60
CA SER A 287 -14.76 16.71 2.42
C SER A 287 -13.78 16.22 1.35
N THR A 288 -14.28 15.56 0.31
CA THR A 288 -13.42 15.18 -0.80
C THR A 288 -12.91 16.42 -1.52
N ASN A 289 -11.59 16.49 -1.72
CA ASN A 289 -10.96 17.59 -2.43
C ASN A 289 -10.17 17.00 -3.62
N PRO A 290 -10.42 17.47 -4.86
CA PRO A 290 -9.57 17.13 -5.98
C PRO A 290 -8.16 17.60 -5.68
N LEU A 291 -7.20 16.81 -6.13
CA LEU A 291 -5.83 17.28 -6.23
C LEU A 291 -5.57 17.68 -7.68
N ASP A 292 -5.29 18.97 -7.90
CA ASP A 292 -4.97 19.56 -9.20
C ASP A 292 -3.45 19.73 -9.43
N GLU A 293 -2.64 19.55 -8.39
CA GLU A 293 -1.18 19.51 -8.43
C GLU A 293 -0.54 18.44 -7.54
N ASN A 294 0.67 18.02 -7.89
CA ASN A 294 1.44 17.04 -7.10
C ASN A 294 1.55 17.47 -5.63
N LEU A 295 1.57 16.48 -4.74
CA LEU A 295 1.79 16.71 -3.31
C LEU A 295 3.26 16.52 -2.98
N THR A 296 3.81 17.39 -2.14
CA THR A 296 5.15 17.24 -1.59
C THR A 296 5.05 16.96 -0.09
N ILE A 297 5.68 15.87 0.37
CA ILE A 297 5.91 15.59 1.79
C ILE A 297 7.31 16.08 2.17
N THR A 298 7.35 16.91 3.20
CA THR A 298 8.60 17.46 3.74
C THR A 298 8.88 16.90 5.14
N VAL A 299 10.16 16.82 5.52
CA VAL A 299 10.63 16.36 6.83
C VAL A 299 11.57 17.39 7.47
N GLY A 300 11.89 17.19 8.75
CA GLY A 300 12.80 18.08 9.48
C GLY A 300 12.18 19.44 9.80
N ASN A 301 10.88 19.49 10.11
CA ASN A 301 10.11 20.71 10.34
C ASN A 301 10.00 21.56 9.06
N ASN A 302 9.72 20.91 7.93
CA ASN A 302 9.58 21.50 6.58
C ASN A 302 10.87 22.07 6.01
N SER A 303 12.03 21.65 6.52
CA SER A 303 13.31 22.11 5.99
C SER A 303 13.73 21.37 4.72
N GLU A 304 13.23 20.15 4.51
CA GLU A 304 13.71 19.28 3.43
C GLU A 304 12.58 18.48 2.78
N ARG A 305 12.67 18.33 1.45
CA ARG A 305 11.78 17.51 0.65
C ARG A 305 12.13 16.04 0.83
N ALA A 306 11.19 15.24 1.31
CA ALA A 306 11.35 13.80 1.41
C ALA A 306 10.82 13.10 0.17
N PHE A 307 9.64 13.51 -0.30
CA PHE A 307 8.83 12.66 -1.14
C PHE A 307 7.76 13.45 -1.94
N ASP A 308 7.48 13.08 -3.19
CA ASP A 308 6.41 13.63 -4.02
C ASP A 308 5.39 12.58 -4.44
N ILE A 309 4.12 12.93 -4.37
CA ILE A 309 3.03 12.14 -4.96
C ILE A 309 2.70 12.76 -6.32
N GLY A 310 3.03 12.05 -7.40
CA GLY A 310 2.59 12.35 -8.76
C GLY A 310 1.12 12.01 -8.95
N MET A 311 0.45 12.72 -9.86
CA MET A 311 -1.00 12.58 -10.06
C MET A 311 -1.38 12.36 -11.51
N GLY A 312 -2.58 11.80 -11.70
CA GLY A 312 -3.33 11.83 -12.96
C GLY A 312 -2.65 11.08 -14.09
N ARG A 313 -2.53 9.76 -13.96
CA ARG A 313 -2.07 8.90 -15.07
C ARG A 313 -3.23 8.31 -15.85
N GLU A 314 -2.94 7.99 -17.10
CA GLU A 314 -3.87 7.29 -17.97
C GLU A 314 -4.10 5.84 -17.49
N TYR A 315 -5.31 5.32 -17.69
CA TYR A 315 -5.64 3.91 -17.52
C TYR A 315 -6.31 3.33 -18.76
N GLN A 316 -6.26 2.00 -18.82
CA GLN A 316 -6.94 1.23 -19.84
C GLN A 316 -8.23 0.64 -19.28
N LEU A 317 -9.27 0.66 -20.12
CA LEU A 317 -10.52 -0.04 -19.93
C LEU A 317 -10.58 -1.24 -20.86
N ILE A 318 -10.77 -2.43 -20.28
CA ILE A 318 -10.76 -3.68 -21.02
C ILE A 318 -12.05 -4.44 -20.73
N ASN A 319 -12.68 -4.94 -21.80
CA ASN A 319 -13.82 -5.85 -21.71
C ASN A 319 -13.31 -7.30 -21.77
N GLU A 320 -13.46 -8.00 -20.65
CA GLU A 320 -13.02 -9.38 -20.48
C GLU A 320 -14.04 -10.39 -21.06
N THR A 321 -15.22 -9.91 -21.46
CA THR A 321 -16.30 -10.75 -22.04
C THR A 321 -16.07 -11.11 -23.51
N SER A 322 -15.19 -10.39 -24.21
CA SER A 322 -14.82 -10.70 -25.60
C SER A 322 -13.66 -11.69 -25.65
N ASP A 323 -13.51 -12.45 -26.75
CA ASP A 323 -12.36 -13.32 -26.99
C ASP A 323 -11.79 -13.06 -28.40
N PRO A 324 -10.62 -12.39 -28.52
CA PRO A 324 -9.77 -11.87 -27.44
C PRO A 324 -10.41 -10.68 -26.69
N TRP A 325 -9.88 -10.34 -25.51
CA TRP A 325 -10.30 -9.15 -24.75
C TRP A 325 -10.17 -7.87 -25.59
N ASP A 326 -11.24 -7.06 -25.56
CA ASP A 326 -11.34 -5.82 -26.31
C ASP A 326 -10.89 -4.65 -25.41
N VAL A 327 -9.94 -3.85 -25.91
CA VAL A 327 -9.58 -2.58 -25.29
C VAL A 327 -10.67 -1.57 -25.66
N ILE A 328 -11.52 -1.22 -24.69
CA ILE A 328 -12.60 -0.24 -24.86
C ILE A 328 -12.03 1.16 -24.94
N SER A 329 -11.06 1.45 -24.06
CA SER A 329 -10.27 2.67 -24.08
C SER A 329 -8.85 2.39 -23.60
N ALA A 330 -7.89 3.09 -24.15
CA ALA A 330 -6.47 2.89 -23.87
C ALA A 330 -5.84 4.04 -23.08
N SER A 331 -6.59 5.13 -22.84
CA SER A 331 -6.04 6.40 -22.37
C SER A 331 -7.07 7.23 -21.59
N GLU A 332 -7.82 6.61 -20.68
CA GLU A 332 -8.72 7.35 -19.78
C GLU A 332 -7.94 8.00 -18.65
N THR A 333 -8.38 9.14 -18.12
CA THR A 333 -7.64 9.85 -17.05
C THR A 333 -8.13 9.45 -15.68
N ALA A 334 -7.26 8.87 -14.85
CA ALA A 334 -7.57 8.64 -13.45
C ALA A 334 -7.43 9.93 -12.64
N LEU A 335 -8.21 10.06 -11.58
CA LEU A 335 -8.20 11.24 -10.71
C LEU A 335 -7.64 10.91 -9.35
N ASN A 336 -6.87 11.84 -8.79
CA ASN A 336 -6.34 11.71 -7.45
C ASN A 336 -7.02 12.70 -6.53
N SER A 337 -7.38 12.24 -5.34
CA SER A 337 -8.05 13.07 -4.36
C SER A 337 -7.61 12.75 -2.95
N LEU A 338 -7.81 13.74 -2.07
CA LEU A 338 -7.77 13.49 -0.64
C LEU A 338 -9.19 13.35 -0.12
N LEU A 339 -9.47 12.22 0.52
CA LEU A 339 -10.76 11.96 1.15
C LEU A 339 -10.75 12.43 2.60
N GLY A 340 -11.85 13.04 3.00
CA GLY A 340 -12.11 13.34 4.41
C GLY A 340 -12.44 12.05 5.17
N ALA A 341 -11.71 11.77 6.24
CA ALA A 341 -11.91 10.58 7.06
C ALA A 341 -13.28 10.60 7.77
N ARG A 342 -14.12 9.58 7.56
CA ARG A 342 -15.44 9.45 8.20
C ARG A 342 -15.46 8.29 9.19
N LYS A 343 -16.40 8.34 10.12
CA LYS A 343 -16.56 7.29 11.14
C LYS A 343 -16.82 5.90 10.55
N SER A 344 -17.56 5.82 9.44
CA SER A 344 -17.79 4.56 8.73
C SER A 344 -16.49 4.00 8.14
N ASP A 345 -15.64 4.86 7.56
CA ASP A 345 -14.30 4.46 7.08
C ASP A 345 -13.47 3.88 8.23
N PHE A 346 -13.48 4.54 9.40
CA PHE A 346 -12.78 4.05 10.59
C PHE A 346 -13.27 2.69 11.06
N ILE A 347 -14.56 2.36 10.94
CA ILE A 347 -15.05 1.02 11.33
C ILE A 347 -14.43 -0.06 10.43
N LEU A 348 -14.24 0.23 9.14
CA LEU A 348 -13.67 -0.71 8.18
C LEU A 348 -12.18 -0.97 8.42
N ILE A 349 -11.44 0.06 8.85
CA ILE A 349 -9.99 -0.01 9.06
C ILE A 349 -9.54 -0.08 10.52
N ALA A 350 -10.46 -0.01 11.50
CA ALA A 350 -10.12 0.09 12.93
C ALA A 350 -9.20 -1.04 13.41
N TRP A 351 -9.30 -2.18 12.76
CA TRP A 351 -8.49 -3.35 13.01
C TRP A 351 -7.12 -3.31 12.34
N GLN A 352 -7.04 -2.69 11.16
CA GLN A 352 -5.81 -2.51 10.41
C GLN A 352 -4.88 -1.57 11.16
N ALA A 353 -5.38 -0.52 11.80
CA ALA A 353 -4.55 0.49 12.45
C ALA A 353 -3.58 -0.08 13.52
N PRO A 354 -4.04 -0.80 14.57
CA PRO A 354 -3.13 -1.32 15.59
C PRO A 354 -2.29 -2.50 15.05
N PHE A 355 -2.81 -3.27 14.10
CA PHE A 355 -2.04 -4.33 13.44
C PHE A 355 -0.90 -3.77 12.57
N SER A 356 -1.19 -2.73 11.80
CA SER A 356 -0.20 -2.02 10.98
C SER A 356 0.85 -1.36 11.84
N ALA A 357 0.45 -0.69 12.93
CA ALA A 357 1.39 -0.11 13.87
C ALA A 357 2.34 -1.17 14.45
N TRP A 358 1.83 -2.37 14.72
CA TRP A 358 2.63 -3.50 15.18
C TRP A 358 3.61 -3.98 14.10
N LEU A 359 3.15 -4.28 12.88
CA LEU A 359 4.01 -4.72 11.77
C LEU A 359 5.08 -3.69 11.42
N PHE A 360 4.64 -2.44 11.27
CA PHE A 360 5.49 -1.33 10.87
C PHE A 360 6.53 -1.02 11.95
N ALA A 361 6.22 -1.22 13.25
CA ALA A 361 7.21 -1.15 14.31
C ALA A 361 8.29 -2.24 14.22
N HIS A 362 7.95 -3.48 13.84
CA HIS A 362 8.95 -4.54 13.67
C HIS A 362 9.88 -4.23 12.50
N MET A 363 9.31 -3.78 11.37
CA MET A 363 10.10 -3.35 10.22
C MET A 363 10.99 -2.16 10.56
N ALA A 364 10.45 -1.12 11.20
CA ALA A 364 11.23 0.04 11.62
C ALA A 364 12.37 -0.34 12.57
N TYR A 365 12.13 -1.22 13.53
CA TYR A 365 13.16 -1.66 14.46
C TYR A 365 14.25 -2.52 13.80
N GLY A 366 13.88 -3.34 12.82
CA GLY A 366 14.82 -4.16 12.05
C GLY A 366 15.70 -3.32 11.13
N LEU A 367 15.09 -2.35 10.44
CA LEU A 367 15.73 -1.58 9.37
C LEU A 367 16.48 -0.33 9.85
N SER A 368 16.03 0.32 10.94
CA SER A 368 16.60 1.59 11.39
C SER A 368 17.46 1.45 12.66
N GLU A 369 18.72 1.84 12.57
CA GLU A 369 19.60 1.97 13.73
C GLU A 369 19.14 3.10 14.67
N ARG A 370 18.62 4.21 14.12
CA ARG A 370 18.13 5.33 14.91
C ARG A 370 16.90 4.96 15.74
N VAL A 371 15.99 4.15 15.20
CA VAL A 371 14.89 3.53 15.97
C VAL A 371 15.44 2.79 17.18
N ARG A 372 16.43 1.91 16.96
CA ARG A 372 17.02 1.10 18.04
C ARG A 372 17.76 1.93 19.08
N ASN A 373 18.35 3.05 18.67
CA ASN A 373 18.99 4.00 19.59
C ASN A 373 17.95 4.80 20.43
N THR A 374 16.72 4.92 19.93
CA THR A 374 15.63 5.65 20.60
C THR A 374 14.78 4.74 21.48
N TYR A 375 14.51 3.51 21.02
CA TYR A 375 13.67 2.53 21.69
C TYR A 375 14.46 1.27 22.01
N ASN A 376 14.46 0.85 23.27
CA ASN A 376 15.24 -0.30 23.72
C ASN A 376 14.65 -1.67 23.30
N SER A 377 13.45 -1.70 22.72
CA SER A 377 12.81 -2.91 22.17
C SER A 377 11.66 -2.54 21.22
N VAL A 378 11.22 -3.49 20.40
CA VAL A 378 10.01 -3.32 19.58
C VAL A 378 8.78 -3.08 20.45
N GLY A 379 8.65 -3.77 21.59
CA GLY A 379 7.54 -3.55 22.51
C GLY A 379 7.51 -2.12 23.07
N ALA A 380 8.67 -1.51 23.33
CA ALA A 380 8.74 -0.10 23.71
C ALA A 380 8.27 0.81 22.57
N LEU A 381 8.64 0.50 21.32
CA LEU A 381 8.19 1.22 20.13
C LEU A 381 6.67 1.09 19.91
N VAL A 382 6.12 -0.12 19.96
CA VAL A 382 4.67 -0.38 19.84
C VAL A 382 3.87 0.34 20.94
N ASN A 383 4.35 0.32 22.18
CA ASN A 383 3.69 1.04 23.28
C ASN A 383 3.71 2.57 23.11
N ASN A 384 4.66 3.10 22.33
CA ASN A 384 4.74 4.52 21.98
C ASN A 384 4.22 4.80 20.57
N ALA A 385 3.57 3.83 19.92
CA ALA A 385 3.13 3.94 18.54
C ALA A 385 2.26 5.18 18.29
N GLY A 386 1.35 5.52 19.21
CA GLY A 386 0.49 6.70 19.08
C GLY A 386 1.22 8.05 19.10
N THR A 387 2.47 8.10 19.56
CA THR A 387 3.32 9.30 19.52
C THR A 387 4.48 9.16 18.53
N ALA A 388 4.87 7.94 18.18
CA ALA A 388 6.02 7.65 17.35
C ALA A 388 5.64 7.47 15.88
N PHE A 389 4.44 6.97 15.60
CA PHE A 389 3.80 6.99 14.29
C PHE A 389 2.83 8.16 14.22
N HIS A 390 3.07 9.02 13.25
CA HIS A 390 2.15 10.08 12.85
C HIS A 390 1.33 9.54 11.67
N ASN A 391 0.19 8.92 11.97
CA ASN A 391 -0.74 8.54 10.91
C ASN A 391 -1.29 9.80 10.23
N SER A 392 -1.38 9.78 8.91
CA SER A 392 -2.07 10.84 8.19
C SER A 392 -3.53 10.87 8.64
N GLN A 393 -4.05 12.08 8.89
CA GLN A 393 -5.49 12.29 8.91
C GLN A 393 -6.07 12.37 7.49
N TRP A 394 -5.21 12.20 6.49
CA TRP A 394 -5.50 12.19 5.06
C TRP A 394 -5.65 10.76 4.55
N TRP A 395 -6.66 10.57 3.71
CA TRP A 395 -6.86 9.38 2.91
C TRP A 395 -6.57 9.77 1.47
N TYR A 396 -5.78 8.98 0.76
CA TYR A 396 -5.47 9.22 -0.64
C TYR A 396 -6.26 8.23 -1.48
N ALA A 397 -6.95 8.73 -2.49
CA ALA A 397 -7.71 7.91 -3.42
C ALA A 397 -7.21 8.10 -4.85
N VAL A 398 -7.27 7.01 -5.61
CA VAL A 398 -7.14 7.02 -7.07
C VAL A 398 -8.47 6.56 -7.65
N THR A 399 -9.18 7.45 -8.34
CA THR A 399 -10.51 7.24 -8.91
C THR A 399 -10.43 6.96 -10.41
N PHE A 400 -11.29 6.07 -10.88
CA PHE A 400 -11.45 5.65 -12.27
C PHE A 400 -12.87 6.01 -12.75
N PRO A 401 -13.05 7.18 -13.37
CA PRO A 401 -14.39 7.69 -13.68
C PRO A 401 -15.18 6.84 -14.68
N GLU A 402 -14.52 6.37 -15.72
CA GLU A 402 -15.13 5.62 -16.82
C GLU A 402 -15.21 4.10 -16.54
N TRP A 403 -15.12 3.70 -15.27
CA TRP A 403 -14.98 2.30 -14.85
C TRP A 403 -16.05 1.38 -15.44
N ASN A 404 -17.33 1.71 -15.26
CA ASN A 404 -18.47 1.00 -15.86
C ASN A 404 -18.49 -0.52 -15.63
N GLY A 405 -17.82 -1.00 -14.58
CA GLY A 405 -17.69 -2.42 -14.28
C GLY A 405 -16.63 -3.16 -15.11
N TYR A 406 -15.97 -2.49 -16.06
CA TYR A 406 -14.87 -3.05 -16.86
C TYR A 406 -13.59 -3.22 -16.05
N ARG A 407 -12.65 -3.96 -16.63
CA ARG A 407 -11.31 -4.05 -16.07
C ARG A 407 -10.58 -2.71 -16.21
N VAL A 408 -10.00 -2.25 -15.12
CA VAL A 408 -9.08 -1.11 -15.05
C VAL A 408 -7.65 -1.61 -14.92
N GLN A 409 -6.73 -1.02 -15.69
CA GLN A 409 -5.29 -1.16 -15.48
C GLN A 409 -4.66 0.24 -15.43
N GLN A 410 -4.03 0.58 -14.30
CA GLN A 410 -3.42 1.91 -14.08
C GLN A 410 -2.17 1.83 -13.21
N ASP A 411 -1.40 2.90 -13.28
CA ASP A 411 -0.13 3.15 -12.62
C ASP A 411 -0.15 4.58 -12.02
N PRO A 412 -0.15 4.76 -10.69
CA PRO A 412 0.30 6.00 -10.02
C PRO A 412 1.77 5.98 -9.61
N VAL A 413 2.40 7.17 -9.54
CA VAL A 413 3.84 7.32 -9.24
C VAL A 413 4.15 8.19 -8.05
N TYR A 414 5.11 7.69 -7.30
CA TYR A 414 5.63 8.18 -6.06
C TYR A 414 7.13 8.46 -6.22
N THR A 415 7.59 9.71 -6.12
CA THR A 415 9.02 10.06 -6.28
C THR A 415 9.66 10.43 -4.94
N ALA A 416 10.48 9.55 -4.39
CA ALA A 416 11.30 9.79 -3.20
C ALA A 416 12.64 10.46 -3.56
N TYR A 417 13.11 11.37 -2.72
CA TYR A 417 14.41 12.04 -2.86
C TYR A 417 15.38 11.47 -1.84
N THR A 418 16.39 10.71 -2.30
CA THR A 418 17.31 9.99 -1.43
C THR A 418 18.74 10.55 -1.49
N ASN A 419 19.59 10.12 -0.57
CA ASN A 419 21.02 10.41 -0.55
C ASN A 419 21.84 9.55 -1.54
N LEU A 420 21.19 8.72 -2.35
CA LEU A 420 21.84 7.78 -3.28
C LEU A 420 22.43 8.43 -4.53
N SER A 421 22.35 9.77 -4.68
CA SER A 421 22.90 10.44 -5.85
C SER A 421 24.32 9.97 -6.06
N GLU A 422 24.62 9.39 -7.23
CA GLU A 422 26.00 9.01 -7.53
C GLU A 422 26.85 10.23 -7.24
N GLN A 423 27.80 10.11 -6.32
CA GLN A 423 28.92 11.04 -6.31
C GLN A 423 29.62 10.81 -7.64
N VAL A 424 29.17 11.51 -8.69
CA VAL A 424 29.99 11.83 -9.83
C VAL A 424 31.22 12.40 -9.16
N LEU A 425 32.30 11.62 -9.17
CA LEU A 425 33.62 12.02 -8.70
C LEU A 425 33.97 13.22 -9.56
N GLY A 426 33.51 14.39 -9.12
CA GLY A 426 33.68 15.64 -9.82
C GLY A 426 35.16 15.74 -10.07
N GLY A 427 35.54 16.03 -11.31
CA GLY A 427 36.90 15.89 -11.84
C GLY A 427 38.05 16.54 -11.05
N ARG A 428 37.79 17.17 -9.89
CA ARG A 428 38.78 17.55 -8.88
C ARG A 428 39.60 16.38 -8.34
N ASN A 429 39.03 15.19 -8.09
CA ASN A 429 39.82 14.07 -7.55
C ASN A 429 40.70 13.41 -8.61
N LEU A 430 40.23 13.30 -9.86
CA LEU A 430 41.06 12.87 -11.00
C LEU A 430 42.17 13.87 -11.34
N LEU A 431 41.90 15.19 -11.25
CA LEU A 431 42.92 16.23 -11.42
C LEU A 431 43.96 16.22 -10.29
N LEU A 432 43.56 15.93 -9.04
CA LEU A 432 44.50 15.78 -7.91
C LEU A 432 45.38 14.54 -8.08
N ILE A 433 44.82 13.40 -8.49
CA ILE A 433 45.60 12.17 -8.75
C ILE A 433 46.55 12.38 -9.95
N ALA A 434 46.10 13.04 -11.02
CA ALA A 434 46.94 13.38 -12.16
C ALA A 434 48.06 14.38 -11.78
N ALA A 435 47.75 15.40 -10.95
CA ALA A 435 48.75 16.37 -10.49
C ALA A 435 49.81 15.71 -9.58
N VAL A 436 49.41 14.81 -8.67
CA VAL A 436 50.33 14.05 -7.82
C VAL A 436 51.19 13.10 -8.67
N GLY A 437 50.61 12.45 -9.68
CA GLY A 437 51.35 11.59 -10.63
C GLY A 437 52.39 12.37 -11.44
N ILE A 438 52.06 13.58 -11.91
CA ILE A 438 52.97 14.45 -12.67
C ILE A 438 54.12 14.97 -11.77
N ILE A 439 53.83 15.35 -10.52
CA ILE A 439 54.85 15.80 -9.56
C ILE A 439 55.81 14.65 -9.22
N ALA A 440 55.31 13.43 -9.03
CA ALA A 440 56.14 12.25 -8.79
C ALA A 440 57.05 11.93 -9.99
N LEU A 441 56.53 12.00 -11.22
CA LEU A 441 57.31 11.81 -12.45
C LEU A 441 58.40 12.88 -12.62
N LEU A 442 58.10 14.15 -12.32
CA LEU A 442 59.06 15.23 -12.36
C LEU A 442 60.15 15.07 -11.29
N ALA A 443 59.80 14.64 -10.07
CA ALA A 443 60.76 14.37 -9.01
C ALA A 443 61.71 13.22 -9.40
N VAL A 444 61.19 12.13 -9.97
CA VAL A 444 62.00 11.01 -10.48
C VAL A 444 62.92 11.46 -11.62
N ALA A 445 62.42 12.26 -12.57
CA ALA A 445 63.23 12.79 -13.67
C ALA A 445 64.37 13.70 -13.17
N VAL A 446 64.13 14.55 -12.16
CA VAL A 446 65.17 15.41 -11.56
C VAL A 446 66.23 14.59 -10.82
N VAL A 447 65.82 13.52 -10.11
CA VAL A 447 66.76 12.62 -9.42
C VAL A 447 67.60 11.83 -10.41
N LEU A 448 66.99 11.33 -11.50
CA LEU A 448 67.70 10.59 -12.55
C LEU A 448 68.65 11.48 -13.38
N ARG A 449 68.39 12.79 -13.49
CA ARG A 449 69.27 13.74 -14.22
C ARG A 449 70.45 14.25 -13.38
N ARG A 450 70.46 13.99 -12.06
CA ARG A 450 71.52 14.38 -11.12
C ARG A 450 72.46 13.23 -10.75
N ARG A 451 72.21 12.02 -11.27
CA ARG A 451 73.19 10.93 -11.36
C ARG A 451 73.76 10.90 -12.77
#